data_AF-A0A2V5P8T8-F1
#
_entry.id   AF-A0A2V5P8T8-F1
#
_cell.length_a   1.000
_cell.length_b   1.000
_cell.length_c   1.000
_cell.angle_alpha   90.00
_cell.angle_beta   90.00
_cell.angle_gamma   90.00
#
_symmetry.space_group_name_H-M   'P 1'
#
loop_
_entity.id
_entity.type
_entity.pdbx_description
1 polymer ?
#
loop_
_entity_poly.entity_id
_entity_poly.type
_entity_poly.pdbx_seq_one_letter_code
_entity_poly.pdbx_strand_id
1 'polypeptide(L)' 'MLTCVKVLFLTNEYPPRIYGGAGVHVGYLSRELAKTMPVEVRCFGDQHVDEGNLKVI' A
#
# COMPACT_ATOMS: atom_id res chain seq x y z
N MET A 1 0.45 -20.49 17.48
CA MET A 1 0.15 -19.82 16.19
C MET A 1 0.64 -18.39 16.30
N LEU A 2 1.70 -17.99 15.58
CA LEU A 2 1.95 -16.56 15.40
C LEU A 2 0.86 -16.03 14.48
N THR A 3 0.07 -15.06 14.93
CA THR A 3 -0.83 -14.31 14.07
C THR A 3 0.02 -13.51 13.08
N CYS A 4 -0.15 -13.76 11.78
CA CYS A 4 0.45 -12.91 10.76
C CYS A 4 -0.30 -11.57 10.77
N VAL A 5 0.33 -10.52 11.27
CA VAL A 5 -0.23 -9.16 11.27
C VAL A 5 -0.26 -8.64 9.83
N LYS A 6 -1.39 -8.03 9.45
CA LYS A 6 -1.58 -7.37 8.15
C LYS A 6 -1.74 -5.87 8.36
N VAL A 7 -1.07 -5.08 7.53
CA VAL A 7 -1.19 -3.61 7.52
C VAL A 7 -2.20 -3.18 6.46
N LEU A 8 -3.03 -2.19 6.81
CA LEU A 8 -3.97 -1.53 5.90
C LEU A 8 -3.63 -0.03 5.84
N PHE A 9 -3.27 0.47 4.65
CA PHE A 9 -3.19 1.89 4.36
C PHE A 9 -4.49 2.35 3.70
N LEU A 10 -5.07 3.42 4.24
CA LEU A 10 -6.15 4.17 3.60
C LEU A 10 -5.57 5.51 3.18
N THR A 11 -5.50 5.77 1.87
CA THR A 11 -4.88 6.99 1.33
C THR A 11 -5.72 7.53 0.19
N ASN A 12 -5.66 8.83 -0.04
CA ASN A 12 -6.25 9.39 -1.27
C ASN A 12 -5.35 9.13 -2.49
N GLU A 13 -4.03 9.16 -2.28
CA GLU A 13 -3.03 9.17 -3.33
C GLU A 13 -2.16 7.92 -3.27
N TYR A 14 -1.93 7.33 -4.44
CA TYR A 14 -1.04 6.19 -4.63
C TYR A 14 -0.56 6.15 -6.09
N PRO A 15 0.65 5.65 -6.43
CA PRO A 15 1.13 5.66 -7.80
C PRO A 15 0.13 5.03 -8.78
N PRO A 16 -0.11 5.63 -9.96
CA PRO A 16 0.61 6.76 -10.53
C PRO A 16 0.07 8.15 -10.13
N ARG A 17 -0.93 8.24 -9.24
CA ARG A 17 -1.65 9.47 -8.90
C ARG A 17 -1.19 10.04 -7.55
N ILE A 18 0.03 10.55 -7.50
CA ILE A 18 0.58 11.24 -6.32
C ILE A 18 0.81 12.71 -6.65
N TYR A 19 0.32 13.60 -5.79
CA TYR A 19 0.39 15.05 -5.96
C TYR A 19 0.96 15.77 -4.73
N GLY A 20 1.10 15.08 -3.60
CA GLY A 20 1.69 15.63 -2.38
C GLY A 20 2.55 14.64 -1.60
N GLY A 21 3.20 15.16 -0.54
CA GLY A 21 4.09 14.37 0.30
C GLY A 21 3.39 13.17 0.96
N ALA A 22 2.11 13.28 1.31
CA ALA A 22 1.36 12.18 1.93
C ALA A 22 1.29 10.94 1.03
N GLY A 23 0.98 11.11 -0.26
CA GLY A 23 0.98 10.01 -1.23
C GLY A 23 2.37 9.42 -1.44
N VAL A 24 3.41 10.26 -1.45
CA VAL A 24 4.81 9.80 -1.50
C VAL A 24 5.13 8.92 -0.29
N HIS A 25 4.78 9.34 0.92
CA HIS A 25 5.03 8.57 2.14
C HIS A 25 4.35 7.20 2.11
N VAL A 26 3.06 7.15 1.75
CA VAL A 26 2.33 5.87 1.66
C VAL A 26 2.94 4.98 0.59
N GLY A 27 3.28 5.51 -0.58
CA GLY A 27 3.87 4.75 -1.69
C GLY A 27 5.19 4.07 -1.34
N TYR A 28 6.10 4.75 -0.62
CA TYR A 28 7.37 4.14 -0.21
C TYR A 28 7.17 3.17 0.96
N LEU A 29 6.41 3.58 1.98
CA LEU A 29 6.24 2.78 3.19
C LEU A 29 5.50 1.46 2.90
N SER A 30 4.48 1.47 2.04
CA SER A 30 3.75 0.25 1.67
C SER A 30 4.66 -0.78 0.99
N ARG A 31 5.52 -0.33 0.07
CA ARG A 31 6.46 -1.19 -0.68
C ARG A 31 7.54 -1.77 0.22
N GLU A 32 8.09 -0.98 1.15
CA GLU A 32 9.11 -1.46 2.08
C GLU A 32 8.53 -2.43 3.11
N LEU A 33 7.32 -2.17 3.64
CA LEU A 33 6.64 -3.10 4.55
C LEU A 33 6.27 -4.41 3.86
N ALA A 34 5.83 -4.37 2.60
CA ALA A 34 5.48 -5.55 1.83
C ALA A 34 6.64 -6.57 1.70
N LYS A 35 7.89 -6.15 1.86
CA LYS A 35 9.04 -7.08 1.88
C LYS A 35 9.02 -8.04 3.07
N THR A 36 8.31 -7.70 4.15
CA THR A 36 8.34 -8.46 5.42
C THR A 36 6.97 -8.89 5.93
N MET A 37 5.87 -8.29 5.47
CA MET A 37 4.52 -8.61 5.92
C MET A 37 3.44 -8.30 4.86
N PRO A 38 2.23 -8.87 4.98
CA PRO A 38 1.11 -8.51 4.12
C PRO A 38 0.66 -7.06 4.29
N VAL A 39 0.51 -6.36 3.16
CA VAL A 39 0.10 -4.95 3.07
C VAL A 39 -1.04 -4.81 2.06
N GLU A 40 -2.12 -4.15 2.49
CA GLU A 40 -3.18 -3.67 1.60
C GLU A 40 -3.21 -2.15 1.59
N VAL A 41 -3.27 -1.56 0.40
CA VAL A 41 -3.49 -0.13 0.20
C VAL A 41 -4.86 0.03 -0.46
N ARG A 42 -5.73 0.84 0.15
CA ARG A 42 -6.97 1.30 -0.48
C ARG A 42 -6.82 2.75 -0.85
N CYS A 43 -6.96 3.04 -2.13
CA CYS A 43 -6.82 4.38 -2.66
C CYS A 43 -7.94 4.73 -3.63
N PHE A 44 -8.13 6.02 -3.90
CA PHE A 44 -9.04 6.43 -4.96
C PHE A 44 -8.34 6.35 -6.31
N GLY A 45 -9.08 5.88 -7.31
CA GLY A 45 -8.62 5.77 -8.69
C GLY A 45 -8.88 4.38 -9.25
N ASP A 46 -8.04 3.97 -10.19
CA ASP A 46 -8.12 2.73 -10.96
C ASP A 46 -6.92 1.81 -10.72
N GLN A 47 -6.12 2.09 -9.69
CA GLN A 47 -4.98 1.29 -9.29
C GLN A 47 -5.46 -0.10 -8.88
N HIS A 48 -4.89 -1.12 -9.53
CA HIS A 48 -5.12 -2.51 -9.15
C HIS A 48 -3.79 -3.27 -9.24
N VAL A 49 -3.20 -3.56 -8.08
CA VAL A 49 -1.91 -4.27 -7.97
C VAL A 49 -2.10 -5.49 -7.07
N ASP A 50 -1.59 -6.63 -7.53
CA ASP A 50 -1.53 -7.87 -6.76
C ASP A 50 -0.12 -8.46 -6.93
N GLU A 51 0.79 -8.07 -6.04
CA GLU A 51 2.22 -8.38 -6.13
C GLU A 51 2.74 -8.92 -4.79
N GLY A 52 2.76 -10.25 -4.66
CA GLY A 52 3.28 -10.93 -3.48
C GLY A 52 2.51 -10.54 -2.21
N ASN A 53 3.17 -9.77 -1.34
CA ASN A 53 2.56 -9.28 -0.10
C ASN A 53 1.83 -7.94 -0.26
N LEU A 54 1.92 -7.28 -1.42
CA LEU A 54 1.32 -5.97 -1.67
C LEU A 54 0.06 -6.11 -2.51
N LYS A 55 -1.06 -5.65 -1.96
CA LYS A 55 -2.31 -5.48 -2.69
C LYS A 55 -2.71 -4.00 -2.72
N VAL A 56 -3.07 -3.49 -3.88
CA VAL A 56 -3.56 -2.11 -4.06
C VAL A 56 -4.89 -2.17 -4.76
N ILE A 57 -5.90 -1.56 -4.14
CA ILE A 57 -7.29 -1.49 -4.63
C ILE A 57 -7.87 -0.09 -4.46
#